data_AF-A0A6G9D479-F1
#
_entry.id   AF-A0A6G9D479-F1
#
_cell.length_a   1.000
_cell.length_b   1.000
_cell.length_c   1.000
_cell.angle_alpha   90.00
_cell.angle_beta   90.00
_cell.angle_gamma   90.00
#
_symmetry.space_group_name_H-M   'P 1'
#
loop_
_entity.id
_entity.type
_entity.pdbx_description
1 polymer ?
#
loop_
_entity_poly.entity_id
_entity_poly.type
_entity_poly.pdbx_seq_one_letter_code
_entity_poly.pdbx_strand_id
1 'polypeptide(L)'
;MGASTWTVDKRIQFANDIDRNLMAVDGPTNGKKSDKGLDEWMPPNTAYGCEYAARYLTVARDYALSVTTSDLHSASLACGLDPEITKEK
;
A
#
# COMPACT_ATOMS: atom_id res chain seq x y z
N MET A 1 5.09 -13.65 -2.83
CA MET A 1 5.23 -12.34 -3.52
C MET A 1 6.40 -11.59 -2.91
N GLY A 2 6.86 -10.49 -3.52
CA GLY A 2 7.89 -9.62 -2.91
C GLY A 2 9.25 -9.66 -3.61
N ALA A 3 10.31 -9.34 -2.86
CA ALA A 3 11.62 -8.98 -3.38
C ALA A 3 12.65 -10.14 -3.44
N SER A 4 12.20 -11.41 -3.42
CA SER A 4 13.11 -12.58 -3.32
C SER A 4 14.04 -12.73 -4.52
N THR A 5 13.61 -12.33 -5.72
CA THR A 5 14.38 -12.41 -6.96
C THR A 5 15.18 -11.14 -7.26
N TRP A 6 15.08 -10.11 -6.43
CA TRP A 6 15.75 -8.85 -6.68
C TRP A 6 17.25 -8.93 -6.42
N THR A 7 18.01 -8.12 -7.14
CA THR A 7 19.42 -7.86 -6.79
C THR A 7 19.51 -7.19 -5.44
N VAL A 8 20.69 -7.29 -4.80
CA VAL A 8 20.98 -6.60 -3.53
C VAL A 8 20.76 -5.09 -3.69
N ASP A 9 21.27 -4.50 -4.76
CA ASP A 9 21.16 -3.05 -5.01
C ASP A 9 19.71 -2.60 -5.13
N LYS A 10 18.85 -3.37 -5.82
CA LYS A 10 17.42 -3.05 -5.91
C LYS A 10 16.74 -3.11 -4.54
N ARG A 11 17.10 -4.08 -3.68
CA ARG A 11 16.58 -4.15 -2.30
C ARG A 11 17.04 -2.96 -1.46
N ILE A 12 18.29 -2.53 -1.59
CA ILE A 12 18.81 -1.36 -0.89
C ILE A 12 18.09 -0.09 -1.35
N GLN A 13 17.91 0.10 -2.66
CA GLN A 13 17.16 1.24 -3.19
C GLN A 13 15.72 1.26 -2.67
N PHE A 14 15.02 0.12 -2.70
CA PHE A 14 13.67 0.01 -2.18
C PHE A 14 13.58 0.33 -0.67
N ALA A 15 14.49 -0.23 0.13
CA ALA A 15 14.50 -0.01 1.58
C ALA A 15 14.81 1.45 1.97
N ASN A 16 15.45 2.22 1.09
CA ASN A 16 15.89 3.59 1.35
C ASN A 16 15.20 4.64 0.46
N ASP A 17 14.12 4.31 -0.26
CA ASP A 17 13.36 5.29 -1.05
C ASP A 17 12.54 6.20 -0.12
N ILE A 18 13.12 7.34 0.24
CA ILE A 18 12.53 8.35 1.13
C ILE A 18 11.39 9.15 0.48
N ASP A 19 11.30 9.14 -0.84
CA ASP A 19 10.31 9.92 -1.57
C ASP A 19 8.96 9.19 -1.63
N ARG A 20 9.00 7.85 -1.70
CA ARG A 20 7.81 7.03 -1.96
C ARG A 20 7.58 5.89 -0.99
N ASN A 21 8.61 5.17 -0.55
CA ASN A 21 8.43 3.94 0.24
C ASN A 21 8.59 4.21 1.73
N LEU A 22 9.71 4.78 2.15
CA LEU A 22 10.08 4.96 3.55
C LEU A 22 9.27 6.09 4.21
N MET A 23 8.65 5.77 5.34
CA MET A 23 7.85 6.70 6.14
C MET A 23 8.09 6.43 7.62
N ALA A 24 8.34 7.49 8.39
CA ALA A 24 8.42 7.39 9.84
C ALA A 24 7.00 7.24 10.42
N VAL A 25 6.79 6.18 11.19
CA VAL A 25 5.51 5.86 11.84
C VAL A 25 5.78 5.31 13.25
N ASP A 26 4.74 5.20 14.09
CA ASP A 26 4.89 4.55 15.38
C ASP A 26 5.18 3.04 15.23
N GLY A 27 6.07 2.53 16.09
CA GLY A 27 6.55 1.15 16.03
C GLY A 27 5.45 0.09 16.11
N PRO A 28 4.50 0.16 17.07
CA PRO A 28 3.39 -0.77 17.16
C PRO A 28 2.48 -0.80 15.92
N THR A 29 2.16 0.35 15.32
CA THR A 29 1.39 0.41 14.07
C THR A 29 2.15 -0.24 12.92
N ASN A 30 3.46 0.04 12.78
CA ASN A 30 4.30 -0.65 11.79
C ASN A 30 4.32 -2.18 12.00
N GLY A 31 4.43 -2.61 13.26
CA GLY A 31 4.40 -4.03 13.63
C GLY A 31 3.07 -4.70 13.32
N LYS A 32 1.93 -4.02 13.55
CA LYS A 32 0.60 -4.52 13.19
C LYS A 32 0.45 -4.70 11.68
N LYS A 33 0.98 -3.75 10.89
CA LYS A 33 1.00 -3.85 9.43
C LYS A 33 1.78 -5.09 8.97
N SER A 34 3.05 -5.25 9.37
CA SER A 34 3.92 -6.32 8.84
C SER A 34 3.98 -6.28 7.29
N ASP A 35 3.96 -7.46 6.66
CA ASP A 35 3.90 -7.76 5.24
C ASP A 35 2.48 -7.80 4.66
N LYS A 36 1.46 -7.40 5.43
CA LYS A 36 0.05 -7.39 5.00
C LYS A 36 -0.19 -6.45 3.81
N GLY A 37 -1.09 -6.90 2.94
CA GLY A 37 -1.71 -6.12 1.87
C GLY A 37 -2.69 -5.07 2.38
N LEU A 38 -3.30 -4.33 1.45
CA LEU A 38 -4.35 -3.35 1.73
C LEU A 38 -5.68 -4.00 2.16
N ASP A 39 -5.91 -5.24 1.73
CA ASP A 39 -7.10 -6.02 2.13
C ASP A 39 -7.00 -6.58 3.56
N GLU A 40 -5.79 -6.85 4.02
CA GLU A 40 -5.53 -7.38 5.35
C GLU A 40 -5.26 -6.29 6.40
N TRP A 41 -4.81 -5.10 5.98
CA TRP A 41 -4.50 -4.02 6.90
C TRP A 41 -4.64 -2.62 6.27
N MET A 42 -5.29 -1.74 7.03
CA MET A 42 -5.41 -0.30 6.74
C MET A 42 -5.02 0.53 7.97
N PRO A 43 -4.53 1.77 7.78
CA PRO A 43 -4.16 2.63 8.89
C PRO A 43 -5.36 2.94 9.79
N PRO A 44 -5.17 3.03 11.11
CA PRO A 44 -6.24 3.34 12.05
C PRO A 44 -6.82 4.75 11.84
N ASN A 45 -6.02 5.67 11.29
CA ASN A 45 -6.50 6.96 10.81
C ASN A 45 -7.19 6.79 9.45
N THR A 46 -8.51 6.61 9.45
CA THR A 46 -9.29 6.38 8.23
C THR A 46 -9.26 7.56 7.26
N ALA A 47 -9.09 8.80 7.75
CA ALA A 47 -8.94 9.97 6.89
C ALA A 47 -7.66 9.91 6.04
N TYR A 48 -6.66 9.11 6.46
CA TYR A 48 -5.42 8.87 5.72
C TYR A 48 -5.51 7.65 4.78
N GLY A 49 -6.62 6.91 4.79
CA GLY A 49 -6.75 5.61 4.11
C GLY A 49 -6.49 5.69 2.59
N CYS A 50 -7.12 6.65 1.90
CA CYS A 50 -6.92 6.82 0.46
C CYS A 50 -5.49 7.20 0.10
N GLU A 51 -4.87 8.12 0.87
CA GLU A 51 -3.49 8.53 0.62
C GLU A 51 -2.51 7.37 0.84
N TYR A 52 -2.71 6.60 1.91
CA TYR A 52 -1.94 5.39 2.16
C TYR A 52 -2.09 4.37 1.01
N ALA A 53 -3.30 4.11 0.54
CA ALA A 53 -3.56 3.19 -0.57
C ALA A 53 -2.89 3.68 -1.86
N ALA A 54 -2.97 4.98 -2.17
CA ALA A 54 -2.31 5.58 -3.32
C ALA A 54 -0.78 5.46 -3.25
N ARG A 55 -0.20 5.68 -2.06
CA ARG A 55 1.24 5.49 -1.82
C ARG A 55 1.66 4.02 -2.00
N TYR A 56 0.90 3.09 -1.43
CA TYR A 56 1.14 1.64 -1.56
C TYR A 56 1.15 1.23 -3.04
N LEU A 57 0.13 1.62 -3.81
CA LEU A 57 0.02 1.28 -5.23
C LEU A 57 1.10 1.95 -6.08
N THR A 58 1.49 3.18 -5.74
CA THR A 58 2.59 3.88 -6.42
C THR A 58 3.91 3.13 -6.24
N VAL A 59 4.23 2.74 -5.00
CA VAL A 59 5.44 1.94 -4.70
C VAL A 59 5.37 0.59 -5.40
N ALA A 60 4.23 -0.08 -5.36
CA ALA A 60 4.08 -1.39 -6.00
C ALA A 60 4.31 -1.31 -7.51
N ARG A 61 3.76 -0.28 -8.16
CA ARG A 61 3.97 -0.01 -9.58
C ARG A 61 5.43 0.30 -9.89
N ASP A 62 6.05 1.23 -9.16
CA ASP A 62 7.41 1.70 -9.44
C ASP A 62 8.46 0.58 -9.26
N TYR A 63 8.20 -0.35 -8.35
CA TYR A 63 9.11 -1.47 -8.07
C TYR A 63 8.72 -2.79 -8.75
N ALA A 64 7.64 -2.80 -9.52
CA ALA A 64 7.05 -3.99 -10.14
C ALA A 64 6.74 -5.12 -9.13
N LEU A 65 6.10 -4.74 -8.02
CA LEU A 65 5.56 -5.67 -7.03
C LEU A 65 4.15 -6.11 -7.44
N SER A 66 3.82 -7.36 -7.15
CA SER A 66 2.47 -7.89 -7.35
C SER A 66 1.50 -7.26 -6.35
N VAL A 67 0.31 -6.93 -6.84
CA VAL A 67 -0.84 -6.45 -6.06
C VAL A 67 -2.03 -7.36 -6.39
N THR A 68 -2.78 -7.76 -5.38
CA THR A 68 -3.93 -8.64 -5.57
C THR A 68 -5.18 -7.87 -5.99
N THR A 69 -6.19 -8.56 -6.51
CA THR A 69 -7.48 -7.93 -6.81
C THR A 69 -8.18 -7.40 -5.54
N SER A 70 -8.00 -8.08 -4.40
CA SER A 70 -8.54 -7.64 -3.11
C SER A 70 -7.86 -6.38 -2.59
N ASP A 71 -6.55 -6.23 -2.80
CA ASP A 71 -5.84 -4.97 -2.52
C ASP A 71 -6.41 -3.81 -3.34
N LEU A 72 -6.63 -4.02 -4.64
CA LEU A 72 -7.19 -2.99 -5.54
C LEU A 72 -8.62 -2.60 -5.14
N HIS A 73 -9.43 -3.58 -4.73
CA HIS A 73 -10.76 -3.31 -4.21
C HIS A 73 -10.71 -2.48 -2.92
N SER A 74 -9.85 -2.87 -1.97
CA SER A 74 -9.67 -2.16 -0.70
C SER A 74 -9.15 -0.74 -0.91
N ALA A 75 -8.24 -0.52 -1.87
CA ALA A 75 -7.80 0.81 -2.28
C ALA A 75 -8.95 1.66 -2.82
N SER A 76 -9.80 1.08 -3.66
CA SER A 76 -10.97 1.77 -4.24
C SER A 76 -11.96 2.18 -3.14
N LEU A 77 -12.25 1.29 -2.20
CA LEU A 77 -13.08 1.57 -1.03
C LEU A 77 -12.49 2.70 -0.17
N ALA A 78 -11.19 2.65 0.12
CA ALA A 78 -10.50 3.66 0.91
C ALA A 78 -10.57 5.06 0.30
N CYS A 79 -10.71 5.15 -1.04
CA CYS A 79 -10.84 6.39 -1.79
C CYS A 79 -12.28 6.77 -2.16
N GLY A 80 -13.28 5.98 -1.75
CA GLY A 80 -14.68 6.23 -2.10
C GLY A 80 -14.98 6.08 -3.60
N LEU A 81 -14.19 5.27 -4.31
CA LEU A 81 -14.31 5.06 -5.77
C LEU A 81 -15.16 3.84 -6.13
N ASP A 82 -15.98 3.34 -5.21
CA ASP A 82 -16.75 2.12 -5.43
C ASP A 82 -17.80 2.29 -6.56
N PRO A 83 -17.80 1.44 -7.60
CA PRO A 83 -18.85 1.41 -8.62
C PRO A 83 -20.26 1.08 -8.07
N GLU A 84 -20.42 0.56 -6.85
CA GLU A 84 -21.76 0.40 -6.25
C GLU A 84 -22.32 1.71 -5.65
N ILE A 85 -21.47 2.64 -5.18
CA ILE A 85 -21.90 3.95 -4.65
C ILE A 85 -22.30 4.93 -5.77
N THR A 86 -21.77 4.75 -6.98
CA THR A 86 -22.08 5.62 -8.15
C THR A 86 -23.41 5.30 -8.82
N LYS A 87 -24.14 4.26 -8.40
CA LYS A 87 -25.45 3.88 -8.96
C LYS A 87 -26.67 4.54 -8.29
N GLU A 88 -26.50 5.29 -7.19
CA GLU A 88 -27.59 5.98 -6.48
C GLU A 88 -27.64 7.50 -6.72
N LYS A 89 -27.14 8.00 -7.86
CA LYS A 89 -27.39 9.37 -8.33
C LYS A 89 -27.84 9.43 -9.78
#